data_AF-A0A9D2JQK1-F1
#
_entry.id   AF-A0A9D2JQK1-F1
#
_cell.length_a   1.000
_cell.length_b   1.000
_cell.length_c   1.000
_cell.angle_alpha   90.00
_cell.angle_beta   90.00
_cell.angle_gamma   90.00
#
_symmetry.space_group_name_H-M   'P 1'
#
loop_
_entity.id
_entity.type
_entity.pdbx_description
1 polymer ?
#
loop_
_entity_poly.entity_id
_entity_poly.type
_entity_poly.pdbx_seq_one_letter_code
_entity_poly.pdbx_strand_id
1 'polypeptide(L)'
;MKQQPNNERPADLAVQDSVGGMARRLLDPAHLRDLARRSAATLREQGAEQLWRDVTFRVGLAFHHDDWRHRADLPLRRTLKAQRAAALQGPCISVVVPVYNTPLPFFKQMVQSVRRQTYANWQLVLVDASDEAHGEVSRRARQYAARDSRILCRKVENRGIAANTTEGFAAASGDYLALLDHDDVLYPNALFECVQVIQKTGADFVYSDEIVLSADLKKLGGYHFKPDFAPDYLRGVNFITHLAVFSRALLDRAGAYESSEYDGAQDHDLFLRLTEKAQKIEHIKQVLYIWRGHAGSTAAGMEAKPYAVAAGEKAIDAQLARLGLPGRAMAVPDAPGAFQVRYELTGRPLVSVLIPNKDHTDDLDRCLTSLYQNAGYENFEVLVIENNSTDPATEAYYQTLPDRFARCRVVRYEGAFNFSAINNFGAQFAAGEHLLLLNNDIEILSPDFLRELLSYSQRPDVGAVGAKLYYPDDTIQHAGVLMGINGSAGHSHKSYPRTAVGDMYRLVTTQDYMAVTGACLMTKASLYKAAGGLDEEKFAVAYNDVDYCLKLWQQGLLNVYTPRAEAYHYESKSRGLDTLSENAKRYEREKANFYAKYKRYIDNYDPYYNPHFNNLFENFGLK
;
A
#
# COMPACT_ATOMS: atom_id res chain seq x y z
N MET A 1 16.28 -15.44 22.13
CA MET A 1 17.11 -14.96 21.01
C MET A 1 16.17 -14.24 20.05
N LYS A 2 16.24 -12.91 19.99
CA LYS A 2 15.35 -12.09 19.15
C LYS A 2 15.97 -12.00 17.76
N GLN A 3 15.42 -12.72 16.79
CA GLN A 3 15.66 -12.42 15.38
C GLN A 3 14.85 -11.17 15.04
N GLN A 4 15.54 -10.08 14.70
CA GLN A 4 14.91 -8.98 13.96
C GLN A 4 14.48 -9.54 12.59
N PRO A 5 13.32 -9.16 12.04
CA PRO A 5 13.03 -9.44 10.64
C PRO A 5 14.14 -8.79 9.81
N ASN A 6 14.80 -9.61 8.99
CA ASN A 6 15.98 -9.23 8.24
C ASN A 6 15.58 -8.32 7.07
N ASN A 7 15.26 -7.06 7.38
CA ASN A 7 15.05 -5.96 6.42
C ASN A 7 16.41 -5.39 5.98
N GLU A 8 17.42 -6.23 5.78
CA GLU A 8 18.72 -5.76 5.29
C GLU A 8 18.56 -5.26 3.85
N ARG A 9 18.95 -3.99 3.65
CA ARG A 9 18.93 -3.32 2.34
C ARG A 9 19.79 -4.13 1.35
N PRO A 10 19.47 -4.13 0.05
CA PRO A 10 20.32 -4.74 -0.97
C PRO A 10 21.79 -4.27 -0.83
N ALA A 11 22.74 -5.20 -0.91
CA ALA A 11 24.16 -4.97 -0.64
C ALA A 11 24.76 -3.85 -1.51
N ASP A 12 24.21 -3.64 -2.69
CA ASP A 12 24.53 -2.63 -3.70
C ASP A 12 24.16 -1.20 -3.27
N LEU A 13 23.12 -1.01 -2.46
CA LEU A 13 22.77 0.30 -1.86
C LEU A 13 23.61 0.61 -0.63
N ALA A 14 24.00 -0.41 0.15
CA ALA A 14 24.95 -0.24 1.24
C ALA A 14 26.31 0.27 0.72
N VAL A 15 26.69 -0.07 -0.53
CA VAL A 15 27.88 0.47 -1.19
C VAL A 15 27.68 1.89 -1.72
N GLN A 16 26.52 2.23 -2.30
CA GLN A 16 26.26 3.59 -2.83
C GLN A 16 26.12 4.65 -1.73
N ASP A 17 25.51 4.31 -0.60
CA ASP A 17 25.35 5.22 0.54
C ASP A 17 26.45 5.08 1.60
N SER A 18 27.50 4.31 1.30
CA SER A 18 28.73 4.31 2.06
C SER A 18 29.49 5.65 1.93
N VAL A 19 30.38 5.92 2.87
CA VAL A 19 31.38 7.00 2.79
C VAL A 19 32.12 6.98 1.45
N GLY A 20 32.39 5.80 0.89
CA GLY A 20 33.04 5.63 -0.41
C GLY A 20 32.16 6.03 -1.61
N GLY A 21 30.86 5.76 -1.55
CA GLY A 21 29.89 6.19 -2.56
C GLY A 21 29.61 7.71 -2.51
N MET A 22 29.59 8.30 -1.31
CA MET A 22 29.51 9.76 -1.12
C MET A 22 30.74 10.47 -1.67
N ALA A 23 31.95 9.94 -1.41
CA ALA A 23 33.20 10.50 -1.92
C ALA A 23 33.23 10.50 -3.46
N ARG A 24 32.77 9.42 -4.12
CA ARG A 24 32.67 9.37 -5.59
C ARG A 24 31.69 10.40 -6.15
N ARG A 25 30.54 10.64 -5.49
CA ARG A 25 29.55 11.65 -5.90
C ARG A 25 30.07 13.09 -5.75
N LEU A 26 30.84 13.37 -4.69
CA LEU A 26 31.45 14.69 -4.48
C LEU A 26 32.60 14.98 -5.44
N LEU A 27 33.11 13.98 -6.17
CA LEU A 27 34.08 14.16 -7.25
C LEU A 27 33.42 14.39 -8.62
N ASP A 28 32.10 14.22 -8.75
CA ASP A 28 31.36 14.48 -9.99
C ASP A 28 30.93 15.96 -10.10
N PRO A 29 31.44 16.72 -11.09
CA PRO A 29 31.07 18.12 -11.28
C PRO A 29 29.58 18.33 -11.59
N ALA A 30 28.90 17.38 -12.22
CA ALA A 30 27.47 17.47 -12.51
C ALA A 30 26.64 17.38 -11.22
N HIS A 31 27.00 16.42 -10.36
CA HIS A 31 26.41 16.27 -9.04
C HIS A 31 26.62 17.51 -8.15
N LEU A 32 27.83 18.08 -8.12
CA LEU A 32 28.11 19.30 -7.36
C LEU A 32 27.30 20.51 -7.86
N ARG A 33 27.16 20.68 -9.18
CA ARG A 33 26.34 21.76 -9.76
C ARG A 33 24.87 21.62 -9.38
N ASP A 34 24.36 20.40 -9.44
CA ASP A 34 22.98 20.12 -9.07
C ASP A 34 22.75 20.27 -7.55
N LEU A 35 23.68 19.81 -6.71
CA LEU A 35 23.65 20.02 -5.27
C LEU A 35 23.66 21.51 -4.92
N ALA A 36 24.52 22.31 -5.57
CA ALA A 36 24.59 23.76 -5.37
C ALA A 36 23.29 24.44 -5.81
N ARG A 37 22.72 24.02 -6.96
CA ARG A 37 21.43 24.53 -7.45
C ARG A 37 20.29 24.22 -6.47
N ARG A 38 20.19 22.97 -5.99
CA ARG A 38 19.21 22.54 -5.00
C ARG A 38 19.38 23.30 -3.68
N SER A 39 20.61 23.44 -3.20
CA SER A 39 20.93 24.17 -1.96
C SER A 39 20.54 25.66 -2.06
N ALA A 40 20.80 26.28 -3.22
CA ALA A 40 20.41 27.67 -3.48
C ALA A 40 18.88 27.84 -3.57
N ALA A 41 18.18 26.88 -4.19
CA ALA A 41 16.72 26.86 -4.23
C ALA A 41 16.13 26.68 -2.83
N THR A 42 16.59 25.70 -2.05
CA THR A 42 16.19 25.48 -0.65
C THR A 42 16.46 26.73 0.20
N LEU A 43 17.62 27.38 0.08
CA LEU A 43 17.90 28.60 0.83
C LEU A 43 16.95 29.74 0.48
N ARG A 44 16.65 29.91 -0.81
CA ARG A 44 15.79 30.98 -1.33
C ARG A 44 14.33 30.78 -0.95
N GLU A 45 13.83 29.56 -1.11
CA GLU A 45 12.40 29.21 -0.96
C GLU A 45 12.11 28.80 0.50
N GLN A 46 13.00 28.02 1.10
CA GLN A 46 12.80 27.31 2.36
C GLN A 46 13.62 27.89 3.54
N GLY A 47 14.62 28.73 3.25
CA GLY A 47 15.43 29.43 4.24
C GLY A 47 16.62 28.61 4.78
N ALA A 48 17.47 29.27 5.57
CA ALA A 48 18.71 28.68 6.09
C ALA A 48 18.47 27.50 7.05
N GLU A 49 17.37 27.53 7.81
CA GLU A 49 16.99 26.43 8.72
C GLU A 49 16.74 25.14 7.93
N GLN A 50 16.01 25.20 6.82
CA GLN A 50 15.78 24.02 5.98
C GLN A 50 17.07 23.54 5.31
N LEU A 51 17.87 24.45 4.74
CA LEU A 51 19.13 24.07 4.10
C LEU A 51 20.04 23.32 5.09
N TRP A 52 20.14 23.81 6.33
CA TRP A 52 20.93 23.14 7.36
C TRP A 52 20.39 21.73 7.66
N ARG A 53 19.07 21.57 7.78
CA ARG A 53 18.43 20.27 8.04
C ARG A 53 18.63 19.28 6.89
N ASP A 54 18.46 19.70 5.64
CA ASP A 54 18.70 18.87 4.46
C ASP A 54 20.17 18.39 4.42
N VAL A 55 21.12 19.29 4.71
CA VAL A 55 22.55 18.94 4.78
C VAL A 55 22.84 17.97 5.93
N THR A 56 22.33 18.24 7.13
CA THR A 56 22.53 17.38 8.30
C THR A 56 21.91 16.00 8.11
N PHE A 57 20.70 15.93 7.52
CA PHE A 57 20.03 14.67 7.20
C PHE A 57 20.85 13.84 6.20
N ARG A 58 21.31 14.44 5.10
CA ARG A 58 22.15 13.76 4.09
C ARG A 58 23.50 13.31 4.64
N VAL A 59 24.13 14.12 5.48
CA VAL A 59 25.37 13.76 6.19
C VAL A 59 25.10 12.59 7.15
N GLY A 60 24.00 12.64 7.91
CA GLY A 60 23.59 11.57 8.82
C GLY A 60 23.36 10.23 8.09
N LEU A 61 22.67 10.26 6.95
CA LEU A 61 22.46 9.08 6.10
C LEU A 61 23.78 8.43 5.66
N ALA A 62 24.77 9.24 5.25
CA ALA A 62 26.09 8.75 4.81
C ALA A 62 26.95 8.14 5.94
N PHE A 63 26.67 8.50 7.19
CA PHE A 63 27.33 7.94 8.38
C PHE A 63 26.48 6.86 9.08
N HIS A 64 25.42 6.35 8.45
CA HIS A 64 24.49 5.38 9.03
C HIS A 64 23.84 5.84 10.36
N HIS A 65 23.74 7.14 10.56
CA HIS A 65 23.02 7.74 11.68
C HIS A 65 21.79 8.48 11.14
N ASP A 66 20.65 7.78 11.08
CA ASP A 66 19.39 8.43 10.77
C ASP A 66 18.91 9.24 11.99
N ASP A 67 19.06 10.56 11.92
CA ASP A 67 18.48 11.48 12.90
C ASP A 67 17.18 12.08 12.32
N TRP A 68 16.08 11.40 12.65
CA TRP A 68 14.71 11.78 12.28
C TRP A 68 14.37 13.25 12.58
N ARG A 69 15.08 13.90 13.52
CA ARG A 69 14.88 15.32 13.88
C ARG A 69 15.28 16.30 12.78
N HIS A 70 16.06 15.84 11.81
CA HIS A 70 16.50 16.65 10.66
C HIS A 70 15.70 16.37 9.39
N ARG A 71 14.66 15.55 9.45
CA ARG A 71 13.82 15.26 8.28
C ARG A 71 13.23 16.51 7.66
N ALA A 72 13.27 16.57 6.34
CA ALA A 72 12.86 17.74 5.58
C ALA A 72 11.39 18.15 5.81
N ASP A 73 10.53 17.20 6.17
CA ASP A 73 9.09 17.38 6.29
C ASP A 73 8.61 17.86 7.68
N LEU A 74 9.49 17.92 8.71
CA LEU A 74 9.05 18.50 9.99
C LEU A 74 8.81 20.01 9.82
N PRO A 75 7.74 20.56 10.42
CA PRO A 75 7.37 21.95 10.21
C PRO A 75 8.44 22.91 10.80
N LEU A 76 8.92 23.82 9.96
CA LEU A 76 9.85 24.88 10.37
C LEU A 76 9.20 25.84 11.38
N ARG A 77 10.02 26.48 12.23
CA ARG A 77 9.54 27.48 13.20
C ARG A 77 8.76 28.61 12.54
N ARG A 78 9.22 29.07 11.38
CA ARG A 78 8.54 30.10 10.57
C ARG A 78 7.16 29.64 10.09
N THR A 79 7.03 28.38 9.69
CA THR A 79 5.76 27.79 9.25
C THR A 79 4.77 27.73 10.41
N LEU A 80 5.20 27.24 11.58
CA LEU A 80 4.36 27.21 12.77
C LEU A 80 3.93 28.62 13.23
N LYS A 81 4.81 29.61 13.11
CA LYS A 81 4.47 31.01 13.40
C LYS A 81 3.42 31.54 12.42
N ALA A 82 3.58 31.27 11.12
CA ALA A 82 2.63 31.67 10.10
C ALA A 82 1.26 31.02 10.28
N GLN A 83 1.21 29.71 10.60
CA GLN A 83 -0.05 29.01 10.88
C GLN A 83 -0.80 29.62 12.07
N ARG A 84 -0.11 29.93 13.16
CA ARG A 84 -0.72 30.61 14.32
C ARG A 84 -1.24 32.00 13.96
N ALA A 85 -0.48 32.76 13.17
CA ALA A 85 -0.86 34.09 12.73
C ALA A 85 -2.05 34.08 11.75
N ALA A 86 -2.18 33.01 10.95
CA ALA A 86 -3.29 32.84 10.03
C ALA A 86 -4.64 32.68 10.74
N ALA A 87 -4.63 32.26 12.01
CA ALA A 87 -5.83 32.08 12.84
C ALA A 87 -6.96 31.36 12.08
N LEU A 88 -6.60 30.24 11.43
CA LEU A 88 -7.49 29.48 10.56
C LEU A 88 -8.81 29.20 11.29
N GLN A 89 -9.91 29.66 10.71
CA GLN A 89 -11.26 29.35 11.17
C GLN A 89 -11.67 27.99 10.59
N GLY A 90 -12.58 27.27 11.25
CA GLY A 90 -13.02 25.96 10.78
C GLY A 90 -13.79 25.16 11.82
N PRO A 91 -14.12 23.90 11.52
CA PRO A 91 -14.85 23.02 12.43
C PRO A 91 -14.09 22.77 13.71
N CYS A 92 -14.80 22.54 14.82
CA CYS A 92 -14.15 22.12 16.04
C CYS A 92 -13.73 20.64 15.93
N ILE A 93 -12.45 20.34 16.17
CA ILE A 93 -11.96 18.95 16.24
C ILE A 93 -11.95 18.51 17.71
N SER A 94 -12.75 17.51 18.05
CA SER A 94 -12.70 16.84 19.35
C SER A 94 -11.74 15.66 19.31
N VAL A 95 -10.60 15.81 19.97
CA VAL A 95 -9.59 14.76 20.16
C VAL A 95 -10.03 13.88 21.33
N VAL A 96 -10.39 12.63 21.04
CA VAL A 96 -10.90 11.65 22.01
C VAL A 96 -9.75 10.76 22.48
N VAL A 97 -9.54 10.71 23.79
CA VAL A 97 -8.43 9.97 24.42
C VAL A 97 -8.94 9.15 25.60
N PRO A 98 -9.09 7.83 25.44
CA PRO A 98 -9.21 6.90 26.56
C PRO A 98 -7.92 6.88 27.38
N VAL A 99 -8.00 7.11 28.69
CA VAL A 99 -6.85 7.16 29.61
C VAL A 99 -6.98 6.01 30.60
N TYR A 100 -6.00 5.10 30.60
CA TYR A 100 -5.96 3.98 31.53
C TYR A 100 -4.55 3.79 32.11
N ASN A 101 -4.39 4.09 33.40
CA ASN A 101 -3.16 3.84 34.16
C ASN A 101 -1.90 4.42 33.49
N THR A 102 -2.04 5.49 32.71
CA THR A 102 -0.99 6.03 31.86
C THR A 102 0.15 6.60 32.69
N PRO A 103 1.43 6.25 32.40
CA PRO A 103 2.56 6.87 33.04
C PRO A 103 2.52 8.39 32.90
N LEU A 104 2.65 9.09 34.04
CA LEU A 104 2.45 10.54 34.10
C LEU A 104 3.32 11.35 33.10
N PRO A 105 4.58 10.99 32.81
CA PRO A 105 5.36 11.67 31.78
C PRO A 105 4.74 11.56 30.38
N PHE A 106 4.20 10.40 30.01
CA PHE A 106 3.59 10.16 28.70
C PHE A 106 2.31 10.96 28.57
N PHE A 107 1.42 10.86 29.57
CA PHE A 107 0.18 11.62 29.63
C PHE A 107 0.43 13.13 29.53
N LYS A 108 1.43 13.66 30.25
CA LYS A 108 1.80 15.08 30.16
C LYS A 108 2.27 15.46 28.76
N GLN A 109 3.09 14.63 28.11
CA GLN A 109 3.56 14.89 26.75
C GLN A 109 2.39 14.90 25.76
N MET A 110 1.49 13.92 25.84
CA MET A 110 0.28 13.82 25.02
C MET A 110 -0.60 15.08 25.18
N VAL A 111 -0.99 15.44 26.41
CA VAL A 111 -1.83 16.64 26.65
C VAL A 111 -1.14 17.91 26.14
N GLN A 112 0.18 18.03 26.33
CA GLN A 112 0.93 19.19 25.80
C GLN A 112 0.97 19.23 24.28
N SER A 113 0.98 18.08 23.60
CA SER A 113 0.98 18.00 22.13
C SER A 113 -0.32 18.57 21.54
N VAL A 114 -1.46 18.29 22.17
CA VAL A 114 -2.77 18.87 21.79
C VAL A 114 -2.84 20.35 22.13
N ARG A 115 -2.38 20.75 23.33
CA ARG A 115 -2.44 22.15 23.76
C ARG A 115 -1.59 23.12 22.92
N ARG A 116 -0.55 22.60 22.25
CA ARG A 116 0.42 23.38 21.46
C ARG A 116 0.10 23.46 19.97
N GLN A 117 -1.02 22.86 19.55
CA GLN A 117 -1.49 22.89 18.17
C GLN A 117 -1.57 24.34 17.64
N THR A 118 -1.19 24.55 16.38
CA THR A 118 -1.29 25.84 15.70
C THR A 118 -2.72 26.20 15.34
N TYR A 119 -3.58 25.20 15.13
CA TYR A 119 -5.03 25.35 15.06
C TYR A 119 -5.62 25.46 16.47
N ALA A 120 -6.50 26.43 16.69
CA ALA A 120 -6.98 26.78 18.03
C ALA A 120 -8.35 26.19 18.41
N ASN A 121 -9.19 25.86 17.41
CA ASN A 121 -10.56 25.39 17.61
C ASN A 121 -10.61 23.87 17.78
N TRP A 122 -10.15 23.39 18.93
CA TRP A 122 -10.18 21.99 19.30
C TRP A 122 -10.77 21.80 20.70
N GLN A 123 -11.24 20.58 20.96
CA GLN A 123 -11.62 20.08 22.28
C GLN A 123 -10.80 18.83 22.57
N LEU A 124 -10.31 18.65 23.79
CA LEU A 124 -9.66 17.42 24.24
C LEU A 124 -10.58 16.71 25.22
N VAL A 125 -11.04 15.51 24.85
CA VAL A 125 -11.95 14.69 25.63
C VAL A 125 -11.16 13.54 26.27
N LEU A 126 -10.85 13.70 27.55
CA LEU A 126 -10.15 12.69 28.35
C LEU A 126 -11.18 11.79 29.04
N VAL A 127 -11.22 10.52 28.66
CA VAL A 127 -12.05 9.50 29.31
C VAL A 127 -11.17 8.70 30.26
N ASP A 128 -11.17 9.08 31.54
CA ASP A 128 -10.29 8.51 32.55
C ASP A 128 -10.90 7.26 33.19
N ALA A 129 -10.41 6.11 32.76
CA ALA A 129 -10.74 4.78 33.25
C ALA A 129 -9.67 4.22 34.24
N SER A 130 -8.70 5.03 34.66
CA SER A 130 -7.59 4.57 35.52
C SER A 130 -8.07 4.06 36.89
N ASP A 131 -7.39 3.10 37.49
CA ASP A 131 -7.73 2.62 38.83
C ASP A 131 -7.30 3.60 39.94
N GLU A 132 -7.63 3.26 41.20
CA GLU A 132 -7.27 4.08 42.36
C GLU A 132 -5.77 4.16 42.60
N ALA A 133 -5.03 3.07 42.35
CA ALA A 133 -3.58 3.02 42.53
C ALA A 133 -2.85 3.99 41.57
N HIS A 134 -3.46 4.27 40.42
CA HIS A 134 -2.97 5.23 39.43
C HIS A 134 -3.66 6.60 39.53
N GLY A 135 -4.31 6.93 40.65
CA GLY A 135 -5.10 8.16 40.82
C GLY A 135 -4.33 9.48 40.61
N GLU A 136 -2.99 9.46 40.53
CA GLU A 136 -2.21 10.64 40.14
C GLU A 136 -2.51 11.12 38.71
N VAL A 137 -2.68 10.21 37.73
CA VAL A 137 -3.01 10.61 36.35
C VAL A 137 -4.41 11.22 36.30
N SER A 138 -5.37 10.64 37.03
CA SER A 138 -6.73 11.16 37.21
C SER A 138 -6.74 12.56 37.82
N ARG A 139 -5.94 12.77 38.89
CA ARG A 139 -5.77 14.09 39.52
C ARG A 139 -5.19 15.08 38.52
N ARG A 140 -4.19 14.68 37.73
CA ARG A 140 -3.57 15.56 36.72
C ARG A 140 -4.54 15.91 35.59
N ALA A 141 -5.36 14.96 35.12
CA ALA A 141 -6.38 15.19 34.10
C ALA A 141 -7.40 16.25 34.55
N ARG A 142 -7.92 16.12 35.78
CA ARG A 142 -8.81 17.12 36.39
C ARG A 142 -8.16 18.50 36.53
N GLN A 143 -6.88 18.56 36.87
CA GLN A 143 -6.14 19.82 36.94
C GLN A 143 -6.00 20.51 35.57
N TYR A 144 -5.85 19.76 34.49
CA TYR A 144 -5.81 20.34 33.14
C TYR A 144 -7.18 20.86 32.73
N ALA A 145 -8.25 20.08 32.94
CA ALA A 145 -9.62 20.50 32.66
C ALA A 145 -10.03 21.76 33.43
N ALA A 146 -9.61 21.89 34.69
CA ALA A 146 -9.86 23.09 35.49
C ALA A 146 -9.13 24.36 35.00
N ARG A 147 -8.11 24.23 34.14
CA ARG A 147 -7.25 25.33 33.68
C ARG A 147 -7.47 25.73 32.22
N ASP A 148 -8.07 24.86 31.42
CA ASP A 148 -8.31 25.08 30.00
C ASP A 148 -9.69 24.51 29.67
N SER A 149 -10.67 25.40 29.42
CA SER A 149 -12.07 25.02 29.22
C SER A 149 -12.32 24.15 27.99
N ARG A 150 -11.33 24.05 27.10
CA ARG A 150 -11.36 23.13 25.94
C ARG A 150 -11.05 21.68 26.33
N ILE A 151 -10.60 21.43 27.56
CA ILE A 151 -10.28 20.09 28.04
C ILE A 151 -11.43 19.59 28.92
N LEU A 152 -12.09 18.55 28.46
CA LEU A 152 -13.08 17.80 29.22
C LEU A 152 -12.41 16.58 29.84
N CYS A 153 -12.63 16.35 31.14
CA CYS A 153 -12.18 15.16 31.83
C CYS A 153 -13.39 14.44 32.43
N ARG A 154 -13.66 13.23 31.95
CA ARG A 154 -14.76 12.38 32.43
C ARG A 154 -14.19 11.15 33.10
N LYS A 155 -14.46 10.97 34.39
CA LYS A 155 -14.12 9.74 35.11
C LYS A 155 -15.15 8.67 34.77
N VAL A 156 -14.70 7.47 34.40
CA VAL A 156 -15.56 6.32 34.11
C VAL A 156 -15.02 5.06 34.79
N GLU A 157 -15.88 4.05 34.91
CA GLU A 157 -15.44 2.68 35.18
C GLU A 157 -14.78 2.10 33.93
N ASN A 158 -13.69 1.35 34.10
CA ASN A 158 -13.01 0.74 32.96
C ASN A 158 -13.82 -0.43 32.39
N ARG A 159 -14.37 -0.25 31.18
CA ARG A 159 -15.16 -1.27 30.48
C ARG A 159 -14.51 -1.75 29.17
N GLY A 160 -13.18 -1.64 29.06
CA GLY A 160 -12.44 -1.94 27.84
C GLY A 160 -12.25 -0.70 26.96
N ILE A 161 -11.32 -0.81 26.01
CA ILE A 161 -10.89 0.34 25.18
C ILE A 161 -12.05 0.85 24.33
N ALA A 162 -12.80 -0.03 23.66
CA ALA A 162 -13.93 0.34 22.81
C ALA A 162 -15.03 1.09 23.56
N ALA A 163 -15.39 0.60 24.75
CA ALA A 163 -16.42 1.23 25.59
C ALA A 163 -15.96 2.62 26.08
N ASN A 164 -14.68 2.75 26.46
CA ASN A 164 -14.12 4.02 26.92
C ASN A 164 -14.02 5.04 25.78
N THR A 165 -13.60 4.64 24.58
CA THR A 165 -13.62 5.51 23.38
C THR A 165 -15.03 5.98 23.05
N THR A 166 -16.00 5.07 23.13
CA THR A 166 -17.42 5.33 22.89
C THR A 166 -18.01 6.39 23.83
N GLU A 167 -17.70 6.33 25.13
CA GLU A 167 -18.05 7.39 26.08
C GLU A 167 -17.43 8.75 25.68
N GLY A 168 -16.23 8.71 25.09
CA GLY A 168 -15.55 9.88 24.54
C GLY A 168 -16.27 10.47 23.33
N PHE A 169 -16.70 9.65 22.36
CA PHE A 169 -17.49 10.09 21.21
C PHE A 169 -18.82 10.72 21.64
N ALA A 170 -19.48 10.16 22.65
CA ALA A 170 -20.71 10.69 23.21
C ALA A 170 -20.51 12.03 23.94
N ALA A 171 -19.36 12.23 24.58
CA ALA A 171 -19.03 13.46 25.31
C ALA A 171 -18.45 14.57 24.42
N ALA A 172 -17.88 14.23 23.27
CA ALA A 172 -17.31 15.17 22.32
C ALA A 172 -18.38 16.10 21.73
N SER A 173 -18.05 17.38 21.58
CA SER A 173 -18.95 18.40 21.01
C SER A 173 -18.54 18.91 19.62
N GLY A 174 -17.40 18.45 19.10
CA GLY A 174 -16.88 18.88 17.81
C GLY A 174 -17.65 18.32 16.61
N ASP A 175 -17.57 19.05 15.49
CA ASP A 175 -18.10 18.63 14.19
C ASP A 175 -17.27 17.49 13.59
N TYR A 176 -15.98 17.46 13.94
CA TYR A 176 -15.04 16.39 13.61
C TYR A 176 -14.49 15.78 14.90
N LEU A 177 -14.19 14.50 14.81
CA LEU A 177 -13.60 13.68 15.85
C LEU A 177 -12.20 13.28 15.41
N ALA A 178 -11.26 13.23 16.34
CA ALA A 178 -9.92 12.69 16.12
C ALA A 178 -9.61 11.65 17.19
N LEU A 179 -9.01 10.54 16.80
CA LEU A 179 -8.48 9.55 17.74
C LEU A 179 -7.03 9.89 18.10
N LEU A 180 -6.67 9.62 19.37
CA LEU A 180 -5.30 9.75 19.87
C LEU A 180 -5.11 8.86 21.10
N ASP A 181 -4.06 8.04 21.08
CA ASP A 181 -3.68 7.22 22.23
C ASP A 181 -3.07 8.08 23.35
N HIS A 182 -3.29 7.67 24.60
CA HIS A 182 -2.93 8.45 25.79
C HIS A 182 -1.42 8.66 25.99
N ASP A 183 -0.59 7.94 25.25
CA ASP A 183 0.88 7.99 25.26
C ASP A 183 1.49 8.53 23.95
N ASP A 184 0.70 8.73 22.90
CA ASP A 184 1.16 9.27 21.63
C ASP A 184 1.26 10.81 21.65
N VAL A 185 1.93 11.35 20.63
CA VAL A 185 2.26 12.79 20.56
C VAL A 185 1.94 13.33 19.17
N LEU A 186 1.08 14.33 19.10
CA LEU A 186 0.80 15.07 17.87
C LEU A 186 1.95 16.04 17.54
N TYR A 187 2.21 16.20 16.24
CA TYR A 187 3.02 17.30 15.74
C TYR A 187 2.28 18.64 15.91
N PRO A 188 2.99 19.77 16.14
CA PRO A 188 2.34 21.05 16.43
C PRO A 188 1.41 21.59 15.33
N ASN A 189 1.55 21.15 14.09
CA ASN A 189 0.70 21.52 12.95
C ASN A 189 -0.39 20.50 12.62
N ALA A 190 -0.47 19.35 13.31
CA ALA A 190 -1.32 18.22 12.94
C ALA A 190 -2.78 18.61 12.67
N LEU A 191 -3.44 19.27 13.62
CA LEU A 191 -4.84 19.66 13.46
C LEU A 191 -5.03 20.75 12.41
N PHE A 192 -4.02 21.60 12.20
CA PHE A 192 -4.07 22.64 11.18
C PHE A 192 -4.07 22.04 9.78
N GLU A 193 -3.16 21.10 9.49
CA GLU A 193 -3.11 20.40 8.20
C GLU A 193 -4.41 19.62 7.95
N CYS A 194 -4.95 18.94 8.97
CA CYS A 194 -6.24 18.24 8.89
C CYS A 194 -7.38 19.18 8.47
N VAL A 195 -7.53 20.32 9.14
CA VAL A 195 -8.58 21.31 8.81
C VAL A 195 -8.38 21.92 7.44
N GLN A 196 -7.13 22.21 7.05
CA GLN A 196 -6.86 22.72 5.71
C GLN A 196 -7.30 21.75 4.61
N VAL A 197 -7.02 20.46 4.78
CA VAL A 197 -7.48 19.44 3.83
C VAL A 197 -9.00 19.34 3.83
N ILE A 198 -9.62 19.21 5.02
CA ILE A 198 -11.09 19.17 5.16
C ILE A 198 -11.75 20.34 4.42
N GLN A 199 -11.27 21.57 4.61
CA GLN A 199 -11.85 22.75 3.98
C GLN A 199 -11.60 22.83 2.47
N LYS A 200 -10.40 22.41 2.03
CA LYS A 200 -10.03 22.44 0.61
C LYS A 200 -10.80 21.41 -0.19
N THR A 201 -11.03 20.24 0.39
CA THR A 201 -11.51 19.07 -0.35
C THR A 201 -12.94 18.68 -0.01
N GLY A 202 -13.44 19.07 1.17
CA GLY A 202 -14.71 18.59 1.72
C GLY A 202 -14.62 17.17 2.31
N ALA A 203 -13.41 16.71 2.67
CA ALA A 203 -13.22 15.37 3.22
C ALA A 203 -14.02 15.14 4.50
N ASP A 204 -14.69 14.00 4.58
CA ASP A 204 -15.36 13.53 5.79
C ASP A 204 -14.55 12.46 6.55
N PHE A 205 -13.43 12.01 5.98
CA PHE A 205 -12.38 11.21 6.63
C PHE A 205 -10.99 11.69 6.18
N VAL A 206 -10.08 11.94 7.13
CA VAL A 206 -8.68 12.29 6.88
C VAL A 206 -7.76 11.44 7.75
N TYR A 207 -6.64 10.99 7.19
CA TYR A 207 -5.55 10.36 7.95
C TYR A 207 -4.18 10.86 7.48
N SER A 208 -3.13 10.56 8.23
CA SER A 208 -1.76 10.98 7.94
C SER A 208 -0.74 9.87 8.11
N ASP A 209 0.49 10.13 7.67
CA ASP A 209 1.67 9.32 7.99
C ASP A 209 2.08 9.48 9.48
N GLU A 210 2.91 8.55 9.95
CA GLU A 210 3.53 8.60 11.29
C GLU A 210 4.97 8.09 11.34
N ILE A 211 5.57 8.27 12.49
CA ILE A 211 6.79 7.58 12.90
C ILE A 211 6.59 6.84 14.21
N VAL A 212 7.30 5.73 14.35
CA VAL A 212 7.42 5.02 15.62
C VAL A 212 8.67 5.51 16.33
N LEU A 213 8.55 5.99 17.58
CA LEU A 213 9.70 6.33 18.43
C LEU A 213 9.71 5.50 19.71
N SER A 214 10.88 5.32 20.31
CA SER A 214 11.04 4.69 21.62
C SER A 214 10.25 5.41 22.73
N ALA A 215 10.06 4.73 23.86
CA ALA A 215 9.34 5.24 25.03
C ALA A 215 9.76 6.64 25.50
N ASP A 216 11.02 7.04 25.29
CA ASP A 216 11.56 8.35 25.65
C ASP A 216 11.51 9.39 24.51
N LEU A 217 10.94 9.02 23.35
CA LEU A 217 10.85 9.79 22.11
C LEU A 217 12.21 10.18 21.51
N LYS A 218 13.25 9.36 21.72
CA LYS A 218 14.60 9.68 21.25
C LYS A 218 15.09 8.82 20.10
N LYS A 219 14.74 7.54 20.07
CA LYS A 219 15.20 6.59 19.05
C LYS A 219 14.08 6.27 18.08
N LEU A 220 14.40 6.33 16.79
CA LEU A 220 13.50 5.92 15.72
C LEU A 220 13.33 4.39 15.74
N GLY A 221 12.08 3.94 15.74
CA GLY A 221 11.69 2.54 15.55
C GLY A 221 11.33 2.23 14.09
N GLY A 222 10.74 3.18 13.38
CA GLY A 222 10.38 3.02 11.97
C GLY A 222 9.60 4.21 11.41
N TYR A 223 9.49 4.25 10.08
CA TYR A 223 8.64 5.19 9.34
C TYR A 223 7.41 4.44 8.83
N HIS A 224 6.22 5.01 9.00
CA HIS A 224 4.99 4.48 8.41
C HIS A 224 4.49 5.47 7.37
N PHE A 225 5.05 5.36 6.17
CA PHE A 225 4.66 6.14 5.01
C PHE A 225 3.60 5.38 4.22
N LYS A 226 2.36 5.87 4.31
CA LYS A 226 1.15 5.17 3.87
C LYS A 226 0.84 5.48 2.42
N PRO A 227 0.11 4.58 1.72
CA PRO A 227 -0.56 4.93 0.49
C PRO A 227 -1.80 5.79 0.78
N ASP A 228 -2.35 6.37 -0.28
CA ASP A 228 -3.73 6.82 -0.30
C ASP A 228 -4.68 5.62 -0.17
N PHE A 229 -5.97 5.90 0.04
CA PHE A 229 -6.91 4.87 0.50
C PHE A 229 -6.96 3.67 -0.46
N ALA A 230 -6.64 2.50 0.10
CA ALA A 230 -6.58 1.21 -0.58
C ALA A 230 -7.42 0.20 0.22
N PRO A 231 -8.65 -0.13 -0.23
CA PRO A 231 -9.59 -0.94 0.56
C PRO A 231 -9.08 -2.35 0.83
N ASP A 232 -8.40 -2.98 -0.13
CA ASP A 232 -7.88 -4.34 0.06
C ASP A 232 -6.65 -4.35 0.97
N TYR A 233 -5.84 -3.29 0.93
CA TYR A 233 -4.76 -3.14 1.90
C TYR A 233 -5.29 -2.87 3.31
N LEU A 234 -6.37 -2.08 3.47
CA LEU A 234 -6.97 -1.83 4.78
C LEU A 234 -7.50 -3.13 5.41
N ARG A 235 -8.05 -4.05 4.60
CA ARG A 235 -8.41 -5.40 5.08
C ARG A 235 -7.18 -6.21 5.49
N GLY A 236 -6.06 -6.04 4.77
CA GLY A 236 -4.82 -6.73 5.07
C GLY A 236 -4.12 -6.23 6.33
N VAL A 237 -4.10 -4.93 6.57
CA VAL A 237 -3.48 -4.30 7.74
C VAL A 237 -4.26 -3.02 8.06
N ASN A 238 -4.51 -2.76 9.34
CA ASN A 238 -4.95 -1.43 9.78
C ASN A 238 -3.82 -0.41 9.63
N PHE A 239 -3.56 0.04 8.40
CA PHE A 239 -2.51 1.02 8.11
C PHE A 239 -2.94 2.45 8.43
N ILE A 240 -4.22 2.73 8.72
CA ILE A 240 -4.71 4.09 9.03
C ILE A 240 -4.29 4.51 10.44
N THR A 241 -4.39 3.60 11.41
CA THR A 241 -3.95 3.78 12.81
C THR A 241 -4.49 5.07 13.47
N HIS A 242 -3.77 5.65 14.44
CA HIS A 242 -4.38 6.42 15.52
C HIS A 242 -4.88 7.82 15.11
N LEU A 243 -4.09 8.61 14.37
CA LEU A 243 -4.54 9.95 13.95
C LEU A 243 -5.47 9.86 12.73
N ALA A 244 -6.66 9.32 12.96
CA ALA A 244 -7.79 9.39 12.05
C ALA A 244 -8.71 10.54 12.48
N VAL A 245 -9.07 11.42 11.53
CA VAL A 245 -9.97 12.55 11.74
C VAL A 245 -11.19 12.38 10.85
N PHE A 246 -12.37 12.26 11.42
CA PHE A 246 -13.60 12.01 10.67
C PHE A 246 -14.76 12.86 11.17
N SER A 247 -15.69 13.18 10.27
CA SER A 247 -16.86 13.99 10.63
C SER A 247 -17.79 13.19 11.56
N ARG A 248 -18.47 13.88 12.47
CA ARG A 248 -19.52 13.28 13.30
C ARG A 248 -20.61 12.65 12.44
N ALA A 249 -21.03 13.35 11.39
CA ALA A 249 -22.03 12.84 10.46
C ALA A 249 -21.61 11.53 9.78
N LEU A 250 -20.31 11.34 9.50
CA LEU A 250 -19.80 10.08 8.97
C LEU A 250 -19.86 8.97 10.04
N LEU A 251 -19.44 9.26 11.28
CA LEU A 251 -19.55 8.31 12.39
C LEU A 251 -20.99 7.83 12.59
N ASP A 252 -21.96 8.75 12.55
CA ASP A 252 -23.39 8.45 12.70
C ASP A 252 -23.88 7.52 11.56
N ARG A 253 -23.49 7.80 10.31
CA ARG A 253 -23.84 6.94 9.15
C ARG A 253 -23.18 5.57 9.20
N ALA A 254 -22.00 5.46 9.79
CA ALA A 254 -21.26 4.20 9.96
C ALA A 254 -21.82 3.32 11.09
N GLY A 255 -22.94 3.73 11.71
CA GLY A 255 -23.62 2.99 12.76
C GLY A 255 -23.12 3.27 14.17
N ALA A 256 -22.35 4.36 14.34
CA ALA A 256 -21.79 4.95 15.57
C ALA A 256 -21.26 4.01 16.67
N TYR A 257 -20.11 4.41 17.23
CA TYR A 257 -19.40 3.79 18.37
C TYR A 257 -18.55 2.56 18.06
N GLU A 258 -17.57 2.34 18.93
CA GLU A 258 -16.75 1.13 18.94
C GLU A 258 -17.46 0.05 19.76
N SER A 259 -17.39 -1.21 19.33
CA SER A 259 -17.95 -2.34 20.07
C SER A 259 -16.84 -3.08 20.81
N SER A 260 -17.07 -3.40 22.09
CA SER A 260 -16.17 -4.23 22.89
C SER A 260 -15.99 -5.64 22.32
N GLU A 261 -16.86 -6.07 21.41
CA GLU A 261 -16.69 -7.30 20.64
C GLU A 261 -15.41 -7.34 19.79
N TYR A 262 -14.83 -6.18 19.51
CA TYR A 262 -13.61 -6.01 18.73
C TYR A 262 -12.44 -5.48 19.57
N ASP A 263 -12.50 -5.54 20.90
CA ASP A 263 -11.39 -5.09 21.77
C ASP A 263 -10.06 -5.76 21.32
N GLY A 264 -9.07 -4.92 20.98
CA GLY A 264 -7.79 -5.32 20.37
C GLY A 264 -7.65 -4.96 18.89
N ALA A 265 -8.78 -4.77 18.19
CA ALA A 265 -8.87 -4.34 16.78
C ALA A 265 -10.08 -3.39 16.55
N GLN A 266 -10.51 -2.68 17.61
CA GLN A 266 -11.72 -1.86 17.61
C GLN A 266 -11.63 -0.67 16.64
N ASP A 267 -10.42 -0.13 16.47
CA ASP A 267 -10.11 0.92 15.51
C ASP A 267 -10.15 0.39 14.07
N HIS A 268 -9.67 -0.84 13.84
CA HIS A 268 -9.76 -1.52 12.55
C HIS A 268 -11.22 -1.71 12.13
N ASP A 269 -12.08 -2.26 13.00
CA ASP A 269 -13.53 -2.34 12.73
C ASP A 269 -14.14 -0.96 12.44
N LEU A 270 -13.82 0.04 13.25
CA LEU A 270 -14.33 1.40 13.08
C LEU A 270 -13.92 1.97 11.71
N PHE A 271 -12.65 1.85 11.32
CA PHE A 271 -12.18 2.36 10.03
C PHE A 271 -12.78 1.60 8.86
N LEU A 272 -12.96 0.28 8.97
CA LEU A 272 -13.67 -0.50 7.97
C LEU A 272 -15.10 0.04 7.78
N ARG A 273 -15.86 0.28 8.86
CA ARG A 273 -17.22 0.85 8.79
C ARG A 273 -17.26 2.29 8.28
N LEU A 274 -16.34 3.14 8.74
CA LEU A 274 -16.29 4.54 8.33
C LEU A 274 -15.99 4.65 6.83
N THR A 275 -15.02 3.89 6.33
CA THR A 275 -14.63 3.92 4.91
C THR A 275 -15.71 3.35 3.98
N GLU A 276 -16.57 2.44 4.45
CA GLU A 276 -17.79 2.00 3.73
C GLU A 276 -18.81 3.13 3.49
N LYS A 277 -18.79 4.18 4.31
CA LYS A 277 -19.79 5.28 4.31
C LYS A 277 -19.20 6.66 4.00
N ALA A 278 -17.87 6.75 3.90
CA ALA A 278 -17.16 7.98 3.60
C ALA A 278 -17.48 8.43 2.18
N GLN A 279 -17.78 9.72 2.03
CA GLN A 279 -17.95 10.30 0.71
C GLN A 279 -16.61 10.73 0.12
N LYS A 280 -15.66 11.12 0.99
CA LYS A 280 -14.35 11.57 0.57
C LYS A 280 -13.30 11.34 1.65
N ILE A 281 -12.37 10.45 1.32
CA ILE A 281 -11.22 10.10 2.15
C ILE A 281 -9.99 10.82 1.60
N GLU A 282 -9.24 11.50 2.46
CA GLU A 282 -8.00 12.16 2.08
C GLU A 282 -6.83 11.72 2.94
N HIS A 283 -5.69 11.47 2.30
CA HIS A 283 -4.45 11.15 2.97
C HIS A 283 -3.50 12.35 2.95
N ILE A 284 -3.09 12.81 4.14
CA ILE A 284 -2.05 13.81 4.32
C ILE A 284 -0.69 13.11 4.40
N LYS A 285 0.07 13.21 3.31
CA LYS A 285 1.43 12.65 3.14
C LYS A 285 2.51 13.41 3.94
N GLN A 286 2.19 13.73 5.19
CA GLN A 286 3.05 14.36 6.18
C GLN A 286 2.97 13.54 7.47
N VAL A 287 4.07 13.45 8.19
CA VAL A 287 4.03 12.86 9.54
C VAL A 287 3.44 13.87 10.50
N LEU A 288 2.24 13.57 10.99
CA LEU A 288 1.50 14.45 11.89
C LEU A 288 1.36 13.91 13.31
N TYR A 289 1.80 12.69 13.58
CA TYR A 289 1.93 12.19 14.95
C TYR A 289 3.08 11.20 15.11
N ILE A 290 3.40 10.93 16.38
CA ILE A 290 4.39 9.96 16.82
C ILE A 290 3.67 8.85 17.56
N TRP A 291 3.84 7.63 17.07
CA TRP A 291 3.44 6.41 17.74
C TRP A 291 4.54 5.96 18.71
N ARG A 292 4.23 5.89 20.01
CA ARG A 292 5.21 5.53 21.03
C ARG A 292 5.34 4.02 21.20
N GLY A 293 6.55 3.50 20.97
CA GLY A 293 6.94 2.13 21.26
C GLY A 293 7.39 1.92 22.71
N HIS A 294 6.60 1.16 23.47
CA HIS A 294 6.93 0.65 24.81
C HIS A 294 6.24 -0.70 25.07
N ALA A 295 6.59 -1.41 26.14
CA ALA A 295 6.14 -2.79 26.40
C ALA A 295 4.62 -3.01 26.50
N GLY A 296 3.82 -1.95 26.70
CA GLY A 296 2.35 -2.02 26.70
C GLY A 296 1.70 -1.67 25.35
N SER A 297 2.49 -1.10 24.44
CA SER A 297 2.05 -0.63 23.12
C SER A 297 2.20 -1.75 22.08
N THR A 298 1.23 -1.84 21.18
CA THR A 298 1.27 -2.74 20.02
C THR A 298 2.42 -2.39 19.07
N ALA A 299 2.95 -1.16 19.11
CA ALA A 299 4.16 -0.77 18.35
C ALA A 299 5.41 -1.55 18.75
N ALA A 300 5.44 -2.13 19.97
CA ALA A 300 6.56 -2.95 20.44
C ALA A 300 6.44 -4.44 20.06
N GLY A 301 5.33 -4.84 19.41
CA GLY A 301 5.07 -6.19 18.90
C GLY A 301 3.67 -6.71 19.28
N MET A 302 2.94 -7.23 18.29
CA MET A 302 1.58 -7.76 18.46
C MET A 302 1.54 -9.23 18.94
N GLU A 303 2.69 -9.91 18.97
CA GLU A 303 2.85 -11.31 19.43
C GLU A 303 2.34 -11.58 20.85
N ALA A 304 2.22 -10.54 21.68
CA ALA A 304 1.75 -10.66 23.06
C ALA A 304 0.23 -10.77 23.23
N LYS A 305 -0.58 -10.70 22.14
CA LYS A 305 -2.05 -10.53 22.23
C LYS A 305 -2.84 -11.36 21.18
N PRO A 306 -2.95 -12.70 21.32
CA PRO A 306 -3.73 -13.54 20.40
C PRO A 306 -5.19 -13.09 20.20
N TYR A 307 -5.81 -12.48 21.23
CA TYR A 307 -7.17 -11.95 21.14
C TYR A 307 -7.32 -10.83 20.09
N ALA A 308 -6.28 -10.02 19.86
CA ALA A 308 -6.31 -8.91 18.91
C ALA A 308 -6.34 -9.42 17.45
N VAL A 309 -5.67 -10.53 17.18
CA VAL A 309 -5.70 -11.19 15.86
C VAL A 309 -7.12 -11.71 15.57
N ALA A 310 -7.71 -12.44 16.51
CA ALA A 310 -9.09 -12.94 16.36
C ALA A 310 -10.12 -11.82 16.23
N ALA A 311 -9.93 -10.70 16.95
CA ALA A 311 -10.77 -9.51 16.81
C ALA A 311 -10.65 -8.88 15.41
N GLY A 312 -9.43 -8.83 14.85
CA GLY A 312 -9.18 -8.34 13.49
C GLY A 312 -9.84 -9.20 12.41
N GLU A 313 -9.71 -10.53 12.50
CA GLU A 313 -10.43 -11.45 11.61
C GLU A 313 -11.94 -11.23 11.68
N LYS A 314 -12.49 -11.10 12.90
CA LYS A 314 -13.92 -10.83 13.13
C LYS A 314 -14.36 -9.48 12.53
N ALA A 315 -13.52 -8.44 12.63
CA ALA A 315 -13.81 -7.12 12.08
C ALA A 315 -13.90 -7.15 10.54
N ILE A 316 -12.95 -7.84 9.89
CA ILE A 316 -12.94 -8.03 8.44
C ILE A 316 -14.13 -8.88 7.99
N ASP A 317 -14.40 -10.01 8.66
CA ASP A 317 -15.57 -10.86 8.38
C ASP A 317 -16.88 -10.08 8.47
N ALA A 318 -17.01 -9.22 9.49
CA ALA A 318 -18.18 -8.36 9.64
C ALA A 318 -18.30 -7.34 8.50
N GLN A 319 -17.18 -6.76 8.03
CA GLN A 319 -17.20 -5.90 6.84
C GLN A 319 -17.63 -6.68 5.59
N LEU A 320 -17.05 -7.86 5.36
CA LEU A 320 -17.38 -8.69 4.20
C LEU A 320 -18.88 -9.00 4.15
N ALA A 321 -19.49 -9.33 5.31
CA ALA A 321 -20.92 -9.53 5.43
C ALA A 321 -21.74 -8.25 5.10
N ARG A 322 -21.34 -7.07 5.60
CA ARG A 322 -22.03 -5.79 5.31
C ARG A 322 -21.95 -5.39 3.84
N LEU A 323 -20.84 -5.70 3.18
CA LEU A 323 -20.62 -5.43 1.76
C LEU A 323 -21.23 -6.48 0.83
N GLY A 324 -21.75 -7.59 1.37
CA GLY A 324 -22.25 -8.70 0.58
C GLY A 324 -21.14 -9.38 -0.24
N LEU A 325 -19.93 -9.45 0.31
CA LEU A 325 -18.77 -10.11 -0.28
C LEU A 325 -18.54 -11.46 0.42
N PRO A 326 -18.98 -12.59 -0.16
CA PRO A 326 -18.80 -13.90 0.46
C PRO A 326 -17.31 -14.22 0.62
N GLY A 327 -16.86 -14.46 1.84
CA GLY A 327 -15.46 -14.73 2.13
C GLY A 327 -15.19 -14.84 3.62
N ARG A 328 -13.93 -15.13 3.94
CA ARG A 328 -13.42 -15.17 5.31
C ARG A 328 -12.03 -14.57 5.41
N ALA A 329 -11.80 -13.81 6.47
CA ALA A 329 -10.49 -13.34 6.85
C ALA A 329 -9.62 -14.49 7.38
N MET A 330 -8.31 -14.35 7.26
CA MET A 330 -7.32 -15.25 7.84
C MET A 330 -6.09 -14.45 8.24
N ALA A 331 -5.59 -14.70 9.45
CA ALA A 331 -4.30 -14.19 9.90
C ALA A 331 -3.16 -14.74 9.03
N VAL A 332 -2.15 -13.90 8.78
CA VAL A 332 -0.94 -14.31 8.07
C VAL A 332 0.05 -14.89 9.09
N PRO A 333 0.51 -16.15 8.89
CA PRO A 333 1.55 -16.73 9.74
C PRO A 333 2.81 -15.86 9.78
N ASP A 334 3.42 -15.73 10.97
CA ASP A 334 4.67 -14.98 11.19
C ASP A 334 4.62 -13.48 10.81
N ALA A 335 3.43 -12.93 10.54
CA ALA A 335 3.20 -11.51 10.34
C ALA A 335 2.05 -11.01 11.25
N PRO A 336 2.32 -10.82 12.57
CA PRO A 336 1.30 -10.40 13.53
C PRO A 336 0.62 -9.09 13.14
N GLY A 337 -0.71 -9.10 13.05
CA GLY A 337 -1.52 -7.94 12.64
C GLY A 337 -1.73 -7.81 11.13
N ALA A 338 -1.19 -8.74 10.34
CA ALA A 338 -1.49 -8.87 8.92
C ALA A 338 -2.54 -9.96 8.68
N PHE A 339 -3.43 -9.71 7.73
CA PHE A 339 -4.54 -10.56 7.35
C PHE A 339 -4.60 -10.72 5.83
N GLN A 340 -5.27 -11.79 5.39
CA GLN A 340 -5.68 -12.01 4.02
C GLN A 340 -7.17 -12.34 3.99
N VAL A 341 -7.80 -12.22 2.83
CA VAL A 341 -9.19 -12.63 2.63
C VAL A 341 -9.23 -13.77 1.62
N ARG A 342 -9.96 -14.83 1.97
CA ARG A 342 -10.36 -15.89 1.03
C ARG A 342 -11.79 -15.69 0.63
N TYR A 343 -12.00 -15.08 -0.53
CA TYR A 343 -13.32 -14.92 -1.11
C TYR A 343 -13.87 -16.27 -1.61
N GLU A 344 -15.17 -16.48 -1.40
CA GLU A 344 -15.90 -17.59 -2.01
C GLU A 344 -16.19 -17.26 -3.47
N LEU A 345 -16.12 -18.28 -4.34
CA LEU A 345 -16.52 -18.09 -5.73
C LEU A 345 -18.05 -18.07 -5.82
N THR A 346 -18.57 -17.06 -6.51
CA THR A 346 -19.97 -17.02 -6.90
C THR A 346 -20.11 -17.63 -8.30
N GLY A 347 -20.98 -18.64 -8.42
CA GLY A 347 -21.17 -19.35 -9.68
C GLY A 347 -19.98 -20.23 -10.08
N ARG A 348 -19.91 -20.54 -11.38
CA ARG A 348 -18.83 -21.34 -11.99
C ARG A 348 -18.44 -20.76 -13.35
N PRO A 349 -18.01 -19.48 -13.42
CA PRO A 349 -17.70 -18.84 -14.70
C PRO A 349 -16.55 -19.55 -15.42
N LEU A 350 -16.61 -19.61 -16.75
CA LEU A 350 -15.51 -20.16 -17.54
C LEU A 350 -14.33 -19.16 -17.56
N VAL A 351 -13.12 -19.65 -17.30
CA VAL A 351 -11.86 -18.89 -17.46
C VAL A 351 -11.17 -19.31 -18.76
N SER A 352 -10.87 -18.38 -19.65
CA SER A 352 -10.02 -18.64 -20.82
C SER A 352 -8.59 -18.18 -20.54
N VAL A 353 -7.65 -19.13 -20.50
CA VAL A 353 -6.24 -18.85 -20.33
C VAL A 353 -5.60 -18.67 -21.70
N LEU A 354 -4.97 -17.53 -21.93
CA LEU A 354 -4.35 -17.11 -23.19
C LEU A 354 -2.84 -17.22 -23.05
N ILE A 355 -2.21 -18.11 -23.82
CA ILE A 355 -0.76 -18.38 -23.74
C ILE A 355 -0.11 -18.21 -25.12
N PRO A 356 0.49 -17.04 -25.43
CA PRO A 356 1.33 -16.87 -26.60
C PRO A 356 2.54 -17.83 -26.59
N ASN A 357 2.80 -18.55 -27.70
CA ASN A 357 3.95 -19.44 -27.78
C ASN A 357 4.57 -19.52 -29.19
N LYS A 358 5.90 -19.43 -29.23
CA LYS A 358 6.73 -19.64 -30.42
C LYS A 358 8.00 -20.40 -30.04
N ASP A 359 8.19 -21.60 -30.57
CA ASP A 359 9.44 -22.40 -30.49
C ASP A 359 9.98 -22.66 -29.07
N HIS A 360 9.10 -22.64 -28.06
CA HIS A 360 9.43 -22.81 -26.64
C HIS A 360 8.62 -23.94 -26.00
N THR A 361 8.68 -25.11 -26.62
CA THR A 361 7.91 -26.31 -26.21
C THR A 361 8.14 -26.71 -24.76
N ASP A 362 9.39 -26.71 -24.28
CA ASP A 362 9.70 -27.13 -22.91
C ASP A 362 9.15 -26.15 -21.86
N ASP A 363 9.22 -24.85 -22.14
CA ASP A 363 8.67 -23.82 -21.26
C ASP A 363 7.14 -23.92 -21.25
N LEU A 364 6.51 -24.04 -22.42
CA LEU A 364 5.06 -24.22 -22.54
C LEU A 364 4.58 -25.48 -21.81
N ASP A 365 5.30 -26.60 -21.93
CA ASP A 365 4.94 -27.84 -21.26
C ASP A 365 4.97 -27.71 -19.75
N ARG A 366 6.00 -27.03 -19.21
CA ARG A 366 6.11 -26.72 -17.78
C ARG A 366 4.97 -25.80 -17.32
N CYS A 367 4.64 -24.79 -18.10
CA CYS A 367 3.52 -23.88 -17.82
C CYS A 367 2.18 -24.62 -17.79
N LEU A 368 1.86 -25.39 -18.83
CA LEU A 368 0.63 -26.18 -18.89
C LEU A 368 0.58 -27.22 -17.77
N THR A 369 1.64 -27.99 -17.58
CA THR A 369 1.69 -29.04 -16.54
C THR A 369 1.45 -28.44 -15.15
N SER A 370 2.15 -27.37 -14.79
CA SER A 370 1.97 -26.71 -13.49
C SER A 370 0.59 -26.05 -13.35
N LEU A 371 0.04 -25.45 -14.42
CA LEU A 371 -1.31 -24.90 -14.44
C LEU A 371 -2.37 -25.95 -14.14
N TYR A 372 -2.38 -27.08 -14.86
CA TYR A 372 -3.39 -28.12 -14.66
C TYR A 372 -3.25 -28.83 -13.31
N GLN A 373 -2.04 -28.90 -12.75
CA GLN A 373 -1.81 -29.44 -11.40
C GLN A 373 -2.30 -28.49 -10.30
N ASN A 374 -2.10 -27.17 -10.46
CA ASN A 374 -2.24 -26.20 -9.38
C ASN A 374 -3.40 -25.21 -9.55
N ALA A 375 -4.19 -25.30 -10.63
CA ALA A 375 -5.29 -24.37 -10.89
C ALA A 375 -6.29 -24.24 -9.72
N GLY A 376 -6.61 -25.35 -9.05
CA GLY A 376 -7.67 -25.47 -8.03
C GLY A 376 -9.03 -24.91 -8.45
N TYR A 377 -9.27 -24.84 -9.76
CA TYR A 377 -10.52 -24.50 -10.39
C TYR A 377 -10.63 -25.26 -11.71
N GLU A 378 -11.74 -25.97 -11.93
CA GLU A 378 -11.85 -26.91 -13.06
C GLU A 378 -12.48 -26.32 -14.32
N ASN A 379 -13.25 -25.23 -14.19
CA ASN A 379 -13.97 -24.67 -15.34
C ASN A 379 -13.13 -23.65 -16.09
N PHE A 380 -12.06 -24.12 -16.73
CA PHE A 380 -11.22 -23.31 -17.60
C PHE A 380 -10.97 -23.97 -18.95
N GLU A 381 -10.56 -23.18 -19.92
CA GLU A 381 -9.99 -23.62 -21.20
C GLU A 381 -8.63 -22.96 -21.39
N VAL A 382 -7.79 -23.55 -22.24
CA VAL A 382 -6.49 -22.96 -22.59
C VAL A 382 -6.40 -22.77 -24.09
N LEU A 383 -6.09 -21.54 -24.50
CA LEU A 383 -5.80 -21.15 -25.87
C LEU A 383 -4.30 -20.88 -25.98
N VAL A 384 -3.57 -21.84 -26.54
CA VAL A 384 -2.19 -21.62 -26.94
C VAL A 384 -2.21 -20.84 -28.24
N ILE A 385 -1.65 -19.63 -28.24
CA ILE A 385 -1.66 -18.73 -29.38
C ILE A 385 -0.31 -18.88 -30.09
N GLU A 386 -0.30 -19.70 -31.12
CA GLU A 386 0.87 -19.94 -31.95
C GLU A 386 1.17 -18.71 -32.79
N ASN A 387 2.40 -18.18 -32.70
CA ASN A 387 2.78 -16.92 -33.34
C ASN A 387 4.07 -17.02 -34.18
N ASN A 388 4.00 -17.81 -35.24
CA ASN A 388 5.00 -18.01 -36.29
C ASN A 388 6.19 -18.89 -35.87
N SER A 389 5.89 -20.04 -35.26
CA SER A 389 6.88 -21.07 -34.95
C SER A 389 7.60 -21.58 -36.20
N THR A 390 8.91 -21.83 -36.07
CA THR A 390 9.77 -22.33 -37.14
C THR A 390 10.33 -23.73 -36.86
N ASP A 391 10.29 -24.18 -35.60
CA ASP A 391 10.73 -25.51 -35.21
C ASP A 391 9.60 -26.54 -35.48
N PRO A 392 9.83 -27.56 -36.34
CA PRO A 392 8.87 -28.63 -36.56
C PRO A 392 8.47 -29.40 -35.30
N ALA A 393 9.33 -29.44 -34.28
CA ALA A 393 9.02 -30.08 -33.01
C ALA A 393 7.88 -29.37 -32.28
N THR A 394 7.74 -28.05 -32.43
CA THR A 394 6.64 -27.28 -31.86
C THR A 394 5.29 -27.67 -32.45
N GLU A 395 5.24 -27.88 -33.77
CA GLU A 395 4.04 -28.34 -34.46
C GLU A 395 3.64 -29.75 -34.01
N ALA A 396 4.61 -30.66 -33.93
CA ALA A 396 4.38 -32.01 -33.43
C ALA A 396 3.85 -31.99 -31.98
N TYR A 397 4.40 -31.12 -31.13
CA TYR A 397 3.94 -30.95 -29.75
C TYR A 397 2.50 -30.44 -29.67
N TYR A 398 2.14 -29.44 -30.46
CA TYR A 398 0.78 -28.89 -30.51
C TYR A 398 -0.29 -29.93 -30.83
N GLN A 399 0.03 -30.91 -31.69
CA GLN A 399 -0.88 -32.01 -32.01
C GLN A 399 -1.17 -32.92 -30.81
N THR A 400 -0.28 -32.96 -29.81
CA THR A 400 -0.45 -33.77 -28.60
C THR A 400 -1.27 -33.06 -27.50
N LEU A 401 -1.44 -31.73 -27.58
CA LEU A 401 -2.05 -30.93 -26.51
C LEU A 401 -3.47 -31.37 -26.13
N PRO A 402 -4.40 -31.65 -27.08
CA PRO A 402 -5.77 -32.03 -26.74
C PRO A 402 -5.88 -33.33 -25.93
N ASP A 403 -4.94 -34.26 -26.15
CA ASP A 403 -4.91 -35.55 -25.45
C ASP A 403 -4.27 -35.43 -24.05
N ARG A 404 -3.41 -34.43 -23.86
CA ARG A 404 -2.66 -34.22 -22.61
C ARG A 404 -3.36 -33.28 -21.64
N PHE A 405 -4.08 -32.29 -22.17
CA PHE A 405 -4.63 -31.19 -21.39
C PHE A 405 -6.09 -30.92 -21.79
N ALA A 406 -7.00 -31.11 -20.84
CA ALA A 406 -8.44 -31.00 -21.08
C ALA A 406 -8.82 -29.58 -21.51
N ARG A 407 -9.53 -29.43 -22.64
CA ARG A 407 -9.94 -28.12 -23.20
C ARG A 407 -8.75 -27.21 -23.54
N CYS A 408 -7.59 -27.80 -23.88
CA CYS A 408 -6.46 -27.09 -24.45
C CYS A 408 -6.49 -27.18 -25.99
N ARG A 409 -6.38 -26.04 -26.66
CA ARG A 409 -6.29 -26.00 -28.13
C ARG A 409 -5.38 -24.88 -28.61
N VAL A 410 -4.94 -25.00 -29.86
CA VAL A 410 -4.09 -24.01 -30.52
C VAL A 410 -4.92 -23.10 -31.41
N VAL A 411 -4.63 -21.80 -31.38
CA VAL A 411 -5.10 -20.80 -32.35
C VAL A 411 -3.89 -20.15 -33.00
N ARG A 412 -3.94 -19.95 -34.32
CA ARG A 412 -2.79 -19.46 -35.09
C ARG A 412 -2.92 -17.99 -35.42
N TYR A 413 -1.95 -17.21 -34.99
CA TYR A 413 -1.81 -15.80 -35.32
C TYR A 413 -0.83 -15.63 -36.48
N GLU A 414 -1.26 -14.95 -37.53
CA GLU A 414 -0.40 -14.56 -38.65
C GLU A 414 -0.04 -13.08 -38.56
N GLY A 415 1.25 -12.76 -38.58
CA GLY A 415 1.74 -11.38 -38.56
C GLY A 415 3.05 -11.21 -37.82
N ALA A 416 3.56 -9.98 -37.79
CA ALA A 416 4.77 -9.66 -37.03
C ALA A 416 4.54 -9.84 -35.52
N PHE A 417 5.61 -10.12 -34.77
CA PHE A 417 5.55 -10.25 -33.32
C PHE A 417 5.05 -8.95 -32.67
N ASN A 418 3.89 -9.04 -32.03
CA ASN A 418 3.27 -7.97 -31.25
C ASN A 418 2.49 -8.65 -30.12
N PHE A 419 3.02 -8.59 -28.90
CA PHE A 419 2.42 -9.27 -27.75
C PHE A 419 0.98 -8.82 -27.51
N SER A 420 0.71 -7.52 -27.68
CA SER A 420 -0.63 -6.96 -27.57
C SER A 420 -1.58 -7.54 -28.61
N ALA A 421 -1.17 -7.57 -29.89
CA ALA A 421 -2.00 -8.11 -30.98
C ALA A 421 -2.23 -9.62 -30.83
N ILE A 422 -1.23 -10.37 -30.39
CA ILE A 422 -1.33 -11.82 -30.17
C ILE A 422 -2.35 -12.12 -29.06
N ASN A 423 -2.28 -11.42 -27.93
CA ASN A 423 -3.27 -11.59 -26.85
C ASN A 423 -4.67 -11.13 -27.26
N ASN A 424 -4.79 -9.98 -27.95
CA ASN A 424 -6.07 -9.51 -28.49
C ASN A 424 -6.68 -10.51 -29.48
N PHE A 425 -5.85 -11.12 -30.33
CA PHE A 425 -6.29 -12.19 -31.24
C PHE A 425 -6.80 -13.39 -30.46
N GLY A 426 -6.02 -13.90 -29.48
CA GLY A 426 -6.45 -15.01 -28.63
C GLY A 426 -7.78 -14.73 -27.90
N ALA A 427 -7.97 -13.51 -27.41
CA ALA A 427 -9.20 -13.08 -26.75
C ALA A 427 -10.45 -13.14 -27.65
N GLN A 428 -10.31 -13.09 -28.98
CA GLN A 428 -11.44 -13.26 -29.92
C GLN A 428 -11.95 -14.70 -29.96
N PHE A 429 -11.11 -15.68 -29.61
CA PHE A 429 -11.47 -17.10 -29.58
C PHE A 429 -11.85 -17.58 -28.19
N ALA A 430 -11.69 -16.75 -27.16
CA ALA A 430 -12.04 -17.07 -25.78
C ALA A 430 -13.55 -17.16 -25.59
N ALA A 431 -14.02 -18.21 -24.92
CA ALA A 431 -15.41 -18.39 -24.52
C ALA A 431 -15.66 -17.99 -23.04
N GLY A 432 -14.59 -17.73 -22.29
CA GLY A 432 -14.62 -17.43 -20.87
C GLY A 432 -15.17 -16.06 -20.54
N GLU A 433 -15.85 -15.97 -19.39
CA GLU A 433 -16.26 -14.71 -18.79
C GLU A 433 -15.06 -13.95 -18.22
N HIS A 434 -13.99 -14.68 -17.89
CA HIS A 434 -12.70 -14.15 -17.45
C HIS A 434 -11.60 -14.58 -18.41
N LEU A 435 -10.67 -13.67 -18.67
CA LEU A 435 -9.45 -13.91 -19.42
C LEU A 435 -8.28 -13.92 -18.45
N LEU A 436 -7.38 -14.89 -18.60
CA LEU A 436 -6.07 -14.87 -17.96
C LEU A 436 -5.01 -14.77 -19.05
N LEU A 437 -4.32 -13.63 -19.13
CA LEU A 437 -3.12 -13.47 -19.93
C LEU A 437 -1.97 -14.13 -19.15
N LEU A 438 -1.31 -15.11 -19.76
CA LEU A 438 -0.28 -15.90 -19.10
C LEU A 438 0.89 -16.15 -20.05
N ASN A 439 2.10 -15.78 -19.64
CA ASN A 439 3.27 -16.11 -20.43
C ASN A 439 3.54 -17.62 -20.45
N ASN A 440 4.13 -18.11 -21.54
CA ASN A 440 4.47 -19.52 -21.71
C ASN A 440 5.61 -20.00 -20.79
N ASP A 441 6.39 -19.10 -20.21
CA ASP A 441 7.52 -19.38 -19.33
C ASP A 441 7.20 -19.15 -17.83
N ILE A 442 5.93 -19.31 -17.47
CA ILE A 442 5.44 -19.35 -16.10
C ILE A 442 5.49 -20.78 -15.55
N GLU A 443 5.84 -20.94 -14.27
CA GLU A 443 5.66 -22.19 -13.53
C GLU A 443 4.89 -21.89 -12.23
N ILE A 444 3.68 -22.43 -12.11
CA ILE A 444 2.78 -22.16 -10.99
C ILE A 444 3.17 -23.00 -9.77
N LEU A 445 3.26 -22.33 -8.61
CA LEU A 445 3.73 -22.92 -7.35
C LEU A 445 2.60 -23.13 -6.34
N SER A 446 1.70 -22.16 -6.22
CA SER A 446 0.63 -22.20 -5.21
C SER A 446 -0.52 -23.10 -5.66
N PRO A 447 -1.07 -23.95 -4.78
CA PRO A 447 -2.36 -24.59 -5.05
C PRO A 447 -3.47 -23.53 -5.15
N ASP A 448 -4.58 -23.85 -5.80
CA ASP A 448 -5.72 -22.93 -6.00
C ASP A 448 -5.39 -21.67 -6.83
N PHE A 449 -4.36 -21.69 -7.68
CA PHE A 449 -3.89 -20.51 -8.41
C PHE A 449 -4.97 -19.79 -9.23
N LEU A 450 -5.69 -20.51 -10.11
CA LEU A 450 -6.78 -19.92 -10.90
C LEU A 450 -7.95 -19.51 -10.00
N ARG A 451 -8.28 -20.35 -9.01
CA ARG A 451 -9.33 -20.06 -8.04
C ARG A 451 -9.05 -18.74 -7.30
N GLU A 452 -7.81 -18.50 -6.93
CA GLU A 452 -7.40 -17.31 -6.18
C GLU A 452 -7.58 -16.05 -7.01
N LEU A 453 -7.01 -16.03 -8.22
CA LEU A 453 -7.15 -14.91 -9.15
C LEU A 453 -8.62 -14.63 -9.48
N LEU A 454 -9.41 -15.69 -9.72
CA LEU A 454 -10.83 -15.58 -10.02
C LEU A 454 -11.63 -15.00 -8.84
N SER A 455 -11.24 -15.34 -7.60
CA SER A 455 -11.93 -14.88 -6.40
C SER A 455 -11.93 -13.35 -6.25
N TYR A 456 -10.87 -12.70 -6.76
CA TYR A 456 -10.80 -11.24 -6.89
C TYR A 456 -11.43 -10.76 -8.19
N SER A 457 -11.13 -11.41 -9.33
CA SER A 457 -11.58 -10.96 -10.65
C SER A 457 -13.10 -10.92 -10.78
N GLN A 458 -13.84 -11.79 -10.07
CA GLN A 458 -15.30 -11.77 -10.05
C GLN A 458 -15.90 -10.52 -9.40
N ARG A 459 -15.17 -9.86 -8.49
CA ARG A 459 -15.70 -8.73 -7.73
C ARG A 459 -16.04 -7.58 -8.68
N PRO A 460 -17.18 -6.90 -8.51
CA PRO A 460 -17.65 -5.87 -9.45
C PRO A 460 -16.73 -4.64 -9.50
N ASP A 461 -16.01 -4.35 -8.42
CA ASP A 461 -15.09 -3.22 -8.26
C ASP A 461 -13.67 -3.49 -8.80
N VAL A 462 -13.36 -4.73 -9.20
CA VAL A 462 -12.02 -5.14 -9.66
C VAL A 462 -11.92 -5.18 -11.18
N GLY A 463 -10.88 -4.54 -11.71
CA GLY A 463 -10.54 -4.47 -13.13
C GLY A 463 -9.53 -5.54 -13.57
N ALA A 464 -8.40 -5.65 -12.87
CA ALA A 464 -7.35 -6.62 -13.14
C ALA A 464 -6.80 -7.25 -11.86
N VAL A 465 -6.30 -8.48 -11.96
CA VAL A 465 -5.70 -9.22 -10.84
C VAL A 465 -4.34 -9.78 -11.27
N GLY A 466 -3.31 -9.54 -10.46
CA GLY A 466 -1.95 -10.04 -10.67
C GLY A 466 -1.50 -11.00 -9.56
N ALA A 467 -0.66 -11.95 -9.95
CA ALA A 467 -0.01 -12.91 -9.06
C ALA A 467 1.29 -12.36 -8.46
N LYS A 468 1.83 -13.02 -7.44
CA LYS A 468 3.21 -12.84 -6.96
C LYS A 468 4.16 -13.68 -7.82
N LEU A 469 5.06 -13.02 -8.53
CA LEU A 469 6.01 -13.68 -9.42
C LEU A 469 7.42 -13.61 -8.85
N TYR A 470 8.16 -14.72 -8.99
CA TYR A 470 9.55 -14.84 -8.57
C TYR A 470 10.47 -15.07 -9.76
N TYR A 471 11.70 -14.59 -9.61
CA TYR A 471 12.83 -15.06 -10.37
C TYR A 471 13.23 -16.49 -9.94
N PRO A 472 13.97 -17.24 -10.77
CA PRO A 472 14.43 -18.59 -10.44
C PRO A 472 15.37 -18.67 -9.22
N ASP A 473 15.89 -17.55 -8.75
CA ASP A 473 16.76 -17.43 -7.56
C ASP A 473 15.97 -17.13 -6.27
N ASP A 474 14.65 -17.35 -6.27
CA ASP A 474 13.74 -17.06 -5.15
C ASP A 474 13.71 -15.58 -4.72
N THR A 475 14.02 -14.67 -5.65
CA THR A 475 13.78 -13.24 -5.44
C THR A 475 12.50 -12.79 -6.13
N ILE A 476 11.87 -11.75 -5.59
CA ILE A 476 10.61 -11.20 -6.10
C ILE A 476 10.86 -10.50 -7.43
N GLN A 477 10.06 -10.85 -8.43
CA GLN A 477 10.02 -10.17 -9.71
C GLN A 477 8.80 -9.24 -9.82
N HIS A 478 7.65 -9.66 -9.31
CA HIS A 478 6.42 -8.88 -9.36
C HIS A 478 5.60 -9.03 -8.08
N ALA A 479 5.21 -7.87 -7.53
CA ALA A 479 4.25 -7.77 -6.43
C ALA A 479 3.37 -6.51 -6.60
N GLY A 480 2.93 -6.23 -7.84
CA GLY A 480 2.34 -4.96 -8.25
C GLY A 480 3.31 -4.06 -9.03
N VAL A 481 2.77 -3.07 -9.75
CA VAL A 481 3.52 -2.06 -10.51
C VAL A 481 3.18 -0.66 -10.00
N LEU A 482 4.23 0.14 -9.79
CA LEU A 482 4.20 1.51 -9.31
C LEU A 482 4.68 2.47 -10.40
N MET A 483 4.05 3.63 -10.49
CA MET A 483 4.39 4.67 -11.45
C MET A 483 5.54 5.56 -10.95
N GLY A 484 6.28 6.14 -11.90
CA GLY A 484 7.35 7.08 -11.62
C GLY A 484 8.70 6.44 -11.27
N ILE A 485 8.73 5.15 -10.95
CA ILE A 485 9.99 4.43 -10.72
C ILE A 485 10.83 4.45 -11.99
N ASN A 486 12.10 4.87 -11.85
CA ASN A 486 13.07 5.08 -12.93
C ASN A 486 12.54 5.93 -14.10
N GLY A 487 11.64 6.87 -13.81
CA GLY A 487 11.03 7.76 -14.81
C GLY A 487 9.98 7.08 -15.72
N SER A 488 9.50 5.88 -15.38
CA SER A 488 8.37 5.23 -16.07
C SER A 488 7.48 4.47 -15.10
N ALA A 489 7.66 3.15 -15.00
CA ALA A 489 6.93 2.26 -14.12
C ALA A 489 7.86 1.12 -13.68
N GLY A 490 7.73 0.65 -12.44
CA GLY A 490 8.60 -0.35 -11.85
C GLY A 490 7.84 -1.33 -10.96
N HIS A 491 8.40 -2.52 -10.76
CA HIS A 491 7.77 -3.57 -9.97
C HIS A 491 7.98 -3.31 -8.47
N SER A 492 6.94 -3.49 -7.67
CA SER A 492 7.02 -3.34 -6.21
C SER A 492 7.96 -4.41 -5.62
N HIS A 493 8.93 -3.99 -4.78
CA HIS A 493 9.87 -4.84 -4.05
C HIS A 493 10.71 -5.79 -4.92
N LYS A 494 11.08 -5.36 -6.13
CA LYS A 494 11.89 -6.19 -7.03
C LYS A 494 13.19 -6.61 -6.33
N SER A 495 13.57 -7.86 -6.52
CA SER A 495 14.76 -8.53 -5.96
C SER A 495 14.75 -8.73 -4.44
N TYR A 496 13.65 -8.47 -3.75
CA TYR A 496 13.51 -8.87 -2.33
C TYR A 496 13.47 -10.40 -2.23
N PRO A 497 13.99 -11.00 -1.14
CA PRO A 497 13.84 -12.44 -0.90
C PRO A 497 12.37 -12.86 -0.87
N ARG A 498 12.06 -14.06 -1.34
CA ARG A 498 10.71 -14.63 -1.30
C ARG A 498 10.04 -14.60 0.09
N THR A 499 10.84 -14.74 1.15
CA THR A 499 10.40 -14.71 2.56
C THR A 499 10.17 -13.32 3.12
N ALA A 500 10.47 -12.26 2.36
CA ALA A 500 10.26 -10.90 2.82
C ALA A 500 8.77 -10.58 2.99
N VAL A 501 8.43 -9.95 4.12
CA VAL A 501 7.07 -9.46 4.39
C VAL A 501 6.78 -8.11 3.72
N GLY A 502 7.84 -7.40 3.31
CA GLY A 502 7.76 -6.10 2.66
C GLY A 502 7.45 -4.96 3.62
N ASP A 503 7.59 -3.73 3.12
CA ASP A 503 7.27 -2.52 3.89
C ASP A 503 5.81 -2.58 4.35
N MET A 504 5.60 -2.45 5.66
CA MET A 504 4.27 -2.52 6.29
C MET A 504 3.43 -3.73 5.82
N TYR A 505 4.07 -4.91 5.68
CA TYR A 505 3.44 -6.19 5.30
C TYR A 505 2.88 -6.26 3.86
N ARG A 506 3.30 -5.36 2.96
CA ARG A 506 2.77 -5.29 1.59
C ARG A 506 3.00 -6.54 0.73
N LEU A 507 4.00 -7.37 1.04
CA LEU A 507 4.31 -8.59 0.27
C LEU A 507 3.56 -9.84 0.73
N VAL A 508 2.85 -9.75 1.85
CA VAL A 508 2.07 -10.84 2.45
C VAL A 508 0.61 -10.47 2.67
N THR A 509 0.20 -9.28 2.24
CA THR A 509 -1.19 -8.84 2.23
C THR A 509 -1.62 -8.47 0.82
N THR A 510 -2.93 -8.50 0.57
CA THR A 510 -3.48 -8.07 -0.73
C THR A 510 -3.31 -6.56 -0.88
N GLN A 511 -2.95 -6.11 -2.08
CA GLN A 511 -2.67 -4.70 -2.35
C GLN A 511 -3.46 -4.21 -3.54
N ASP A 512 -3.88 -2.94 -3.46
CA ASP A 512 -4.33 -2.17 -4.60
C ASP A 512 -3.12 -1.43 -5.20
N TYR A 513 -2.96 -1.51 -6.53
CA TYR A 513 -1.91 -0.80 -7.26
C TYR A 513 -2.48 -0.13 -8.51
N MET A 514 -1.68 0.75 -9.15
CA MET A 514 -2.08 1.31 -10.44
C MET A 514 -2.03 0.27 -11.56
N ALA A 515 -1.15 -0.73 -11.45
CA ALA A 515 -1.06 -1.81 -12.43
C ALA A 515 -0.51 -3.12 -11.87
N VAL A 516 -0.77 -4.21 -12.61
CA VAL A 516 -0.16 -5.53 -12.47
C VAL A 516 0.43 -5.96 -13.81
N THR A 517 1.31 -6.97 -13.80
CA THR A 517 2.04 -7.35 -15.01
C THR A 517 1.28 -8.30 -15.94
N GLY A 518 1.48 -8.15 -17.25
CA GLY A 518 0.90 -9.01 -18.29
C GLY A 518 1.49 -10.41 -18.34
N ALA A 519 2.57 -10.69 -17.60
CA ALA A 519 3.07 -12.07 -17.47
C ALA A 519 2.07 -13.00 -16.78
N CYS A 520 1.22 -12.44 -15.90
CA CYS A 520 0.08 -13.11 -15.30
C CYS A 520 -0.97 -12.07 -14.88
N LEU A 521 -1.99 -11.87 -15.73
CA LEU A 521 -3.05 -10.87 -15.53
C LEU A 521 -4.42 -11.48 -15.79
N MET A 522 -5.27 -11.55 -14.77
CA MET A 522 -6.67 -11.94 -14.91
C MET A 522 -7.59 -10.72 -14.98
N THR A 523 -8.54 -10.72 -15.90
CA THR A 523 -9.52 -9.64 -16.07
C THR A 523 -10.84 -10.19 -16.63
N LYS A 524 -11.94 -9.45 -16.48
CA LYS A 524 -13.23 -9.85 -17.08
C LYS A 524 -13.16 -9.64 -18.60
N ALA A 525 -13.64 -10.59 -19.38
CA ALA A 525 -13.67 -10.48 -20.84
C ALA A 525 -14.47 -9.24 -21.32
N SER A 526 -15.54 -8.90 -20.60
CA SER A 526 -16.34 -7.70 -20.87
C SER A 526 -15.56 -6.40 -20.68
N LEU A 527 -14.74 -6.31 -19.62
CA LEU A 527 -13.86 -5.17 -19.36
C LEU A 527 -12.73 -5.08 -20.39
N TYR A 528 -12.12 -6.21 -20.73
CA TYR A 528 -11.08 -6.27 -21.75
C TYR A 528 -11.58 -5.72 -23.08
N LYS A 529 -12.75 -6.17 -23.51
CA LYS A 529 -13.41 -5.68 -24.72
C LYS A 529 -13.77 -4.19 -24.60
N ALA A 530 -14.34 -3.76 -23.48
CA ALA A 530 -14.77 -2.37 -23.29
C ALA A 530 -13.60 -1.37 -23.26
N ALA A 531 -12.44 -1.78 -22.76
CA ALA A 531 -11.22 -0.98 -22.75
C ALA A 531 -10.44 -1.03 -24.08
N GLY A 532 -10.93 -1.78 -25.08
CA GLY A 532 -10.29 -1.95 -26.38
C GLY A 532 -9.07 -2.88 -26.36
N GLY A 533 -8.96 -3.76 -25.36
CA GLY A 533 -7.83 -4.67 -25.18
C GLY A 533 -6.50 -3.96 -24.93
N LEU A 534 -5.41 -4.67 -25.23
CA LEU A 534 -4.05 -4.13 -25.21
C LEU A 534 -3.83 -3.22 -26.44
N ASP A 535 -3.09 -2.11 -26.26
CA ASP A 535 -2.83 -1.14 -27.35
C ASP A 535 -1.74 -1.66 -28.30
N GLU A 536 -2.16 -2.20 -29.43
CA GLU A 536 -1.29 -2.83 -30.43
C GLU A 536 -0.34 -1.85 -31.14
N GLU A 537 -0.72 -0.58 -31.23
CA GLU A 537 0.03 0.43 -31.99
C GLU A 537 1.13 1.07 -31.14
N LYS A 538 0.78 1.45 -29.91
CA LYS A 538 1.69 2.22 -29.04
C LYS A 538 2.52 1.35 -28.12
N PHE A 539 2.02 0.17 -27.76
CA PHE A 539 2.59 -0.72 -26.75
C PHE A 539 2.58 -2.15 -27.28
N ALA A 540 3.34 -2.43 -28.34
CA ALA A 540 3.36 -3.76 -28.94
C ALA A 540 3.99 -4.80 -28.01
N VAL A 541 4.95 -4.40 -27.15
CA VAL A 541 5.69 -5.34 -26.30
C VAL A 541 5.89 -4.86 -24.87
N ALA A 542 6.28 -3.59 -24.66
CA ALA A 542 6.44 -3.01 -23.34
C ALA A 542 5.25 -2.11 -22.97
N TYR A 543 4.95 -2.03 -21.68
CA TYR A 543 3.91 -1.17 -21.08
C TYR A 543 2.46 -1.48 -21.50
N ASN A 544 2.18 -2.55 -22.25
CA ASN A 544 0.82 -2.90 -22.67
C ASN A 544 -0.10 -3.22 -21.49
N ASP A 545 0.42 -4.00 -20.55
CA ASP A 545 -0.20 -4.38 -19.30
C ASP A 545 -0.45 -3.18 -18.39
N VAL A 546 0.55 -2.32 -18.24
CA VAL A 546 0.45 -1.09 -17.45
C VAL A 546 -0.57 -0.13 -18.07
N ASP A 547 -0.55 0.04 -19.39
CA ASP A 547 -1.54 0.84 -20.11
C ASP A 547 -2.97 0.33 -19.90
N TYR A 548 -3.17 -0.98 -20.05
CA TYR A 548 -4.47 -1.61 -19.84
C TYR A 548 -4.97 -1.43 -18.41
N CYS A 549 -4.12 -1.71 -17.42
CA CYS A 549 -4.46 -1.50 -16.02
C CYS A 549 -4.80 -0.04 -15.72
N LEU A 550 -4.07 0.93 -16.28
CA LEU A 550 -4.34 2.35 -16.11
C LEU A 550 -5.67 2.78 -16.74
N LYS A 551 -6.08 2.21 -17.88
CA LYS A 551 -7.42 2.45 -18.46
C LYS A 551 -8.52 2.01 -17.49
N LEU A 552 -8.36 0.86 -16.82
CA LEU A 552 -9.32 0.35 -15.84
C LEU A 552 -9.32 1.20 -14.56
N TRP A 553 -8.13 1.54 -14.05
CA TRP A 553 -7.97 2.38 -12.87
C TRP A 553 -8.58 3.77 -13.05
N GLN A 554 -8.42 4.37 -14.24
CA GLN A 554 -9.05 5.66 -14.58
C GLN A 554 -10.59 5.60 -14.64
N GLN A 555 -11.18 4.41 -14.75
CA GLN A 555 -12.63 4.19 -14.64
C GLN A 555 -13.09 3.96 -13.19
N GLY A 556 -12.18 4.03 -12.22
CA GLY A 556 -12.46 3.80 -10.81
C GLY A 556 -12.44 2.33 -10.38
N LEU A 557 -11.93 1.43 -11.23
CA LEU A 557 -11.75 0.01 -10.89
C LEU A 557 -10.42 -0.22 -10.16
N LEU A 558 -10.39 -1.23 -9.31
CA LEU A 558 -9.20 -1.65 -8.58
C LEU A 558 -8.35 -2.61 -9.43
N ASN A 559 -7.03 -2.40 -9.46
CA ASN A 559 -6.09 -3.43 -9.91
C ASN A 559 -5.45 -4.07 -8.69
N VAL A 560 -5.70 -5.36 -8.51
CA VAL A 560 -5.42 -6.07 -7.27
C VAL A 560 -4.22 -7.00 -7.45
N TYR A 561 -3.28 -6.91 -6.53
CA TYR A 561 -2.23 -7.90 -6.35
C TYR A 561 -2.60 -8.84 -5.19
N THR A 562 -2.55 -10.16 -5.43
CA THR A 562 -2.68 -11.17 -4.36
C THR A 562 -1.35 -11.87 -4.10
N PRO A 563 -0.91 -11.97 -2.82
CA PRO A 563 0.30 -12.70 -2.46
C PRO A 563 0.12 -14.23 -2.47
N ARG A 564 -1.11 -14.74 -2.64
CA ARG A 564 -1.41 -16.19 -2.53
C ARG A 564 -1.35 -16.95 -3.85
N ALA A 565 -1.44 -16.25 -4.98
CA ALA A 565 -1.17 -16.83 -6.29
C ALA A 565 0.32 -16.64 -6.58
N GLU A 566 1.11 -17.71 -6.48
CA GLU A 566 2.57 -17.68 -6.59
C GLU A 566 3.05 -18.46 -7.81
N ALA A 567 4.00 -17.90 -8.56
CA ALA A 567 4.63 -18.57 -9.68
C ALA A 567 6.09 -18.12 -9.89
N TYR A 568 6.92 -18.98 -10.48
CA TYR A 568 8.16 -18.53 -11.12
C TYR A 568 7.84 -17.97 -12.51
N HIS A 569 8.55 -16.91 -12.91
CA HIS A 569 8.56 -16.40 -14.27
C HIS A 569 10.00 -16.32 -14.75
N TYR A 570 10.32 -17.11 -15.77
CA TYR A 570 11.71 -17.30 -16.21
C TYR A 570 12.26 -16.17 -17.10
N GLU A 571 11.47 -15.12 -17.32
CA GLU A 571 11.73 -13.83 -18.00
C GLU A 571 12.70 -13.87 -19.19
N SER A 572 12.18 -13.55 -20.38
CA SER A 572 12.97 -13.29 -21.58
C SER A 572 13.81 -14.47 -22.09
N LYS A 573 13.63 -15.68 -21.54
CA LYS A 573 14.19 -16.91 -22.13
C LYS A 573 13.76 -17.10 -23.58
N SER A 574 12.55 -16.66 -23.93
CA SER A 574 12.00 -16.78 -25.28
C SER A 574 12.25 -15.60 -26.22
N ARG A 575 12.71 -14.46 -25.68
CA ARG A 575 12.69 -13.18 -26.39
C ARG A 575 14.02 -12.43 -26.42
N GLY A 576 14.90 -12.69 -25.46
CA GLY A 576 16.08 -11.86 -25.21
C GLY A 576 15.74 -10.50 -24.57
N LEU A 577 16.77 -9.76 -24.16
CA LEU A 577 16.63 -8.49 -23.42
C LEU A 577 16.25 -7.31 -24.32
N ASP A 578 15.33 -6.46 -23.83
CA ASP A 578 14.83 -5.28 -24.54
C ASP A 578 15.86 -4.17 -24.78
N THR A 579 16.94 -4.19 -24.02
CA THR A 579 18.02 -3.19 -24.09
C THR A 579 19.06 -3.48 -25.16
N LEU A 580 18.95 -4.61 -25.86
CA LEU A 580 19.91 -5.05 -26.87
C LEU A 580 19.26 -5.07 -28.26
N SER A 581 20.02 -4.74 -29.31
CA SER A 581 19.63 -4.83 -30.73
C SER A 581 18.45 -3.93 -31.18
N GLU A 582 17.70 -4.33 -32.22
CA GLU A 582 16.55 -3.59 -32.75
C GLU A 582 15.41 -3.42 -31.73
N ASN A 583 15.34 -4.32 -30.73
CA ASN A 583 14.40 -4.22 -29.61
C ASN A 583 14.56 -2.91 -28.82
N ALA A 584 15.77 -2.36 -28.72
CA ALA A 584 16.02 -1.12 -27.99
C ALA A 584 15.31 0.08 -28.64
N LYS A 585 15.29 0.17 -29.98
CA LYS A 585 14.59 1.27 -30.68
C LYS A 585 13.07 1.22 -30.45
N ARG A 586 12.49 0.01 -30.48
CA ARG A 586 11.07 -0.20 -30.17
C ARG A 586 10.80 0.19 -28.71
N TYR A 587 11.60 -0.32 -27.77
CA TYR A 587 11.43 -0.04 -26.35
C TYR A 587 11.49 1.47 -26.04
N GLU A 588 12.45 2.20 -26.60
CA GLU A 588 12.53 3.66 -26.42
C GLU A 588 11.32 4.39 -26.99
N ARG A 589 10.79 3.97 -28.14
CA ARG A 589 9.55 4.53 -28.70
C ARG A 589 8.35 4.26 -27.79
N GLU A 590 8.19 3.03 -27.31
CA GLU A 590 7.09 2.64 -26.41
C GLU A 590 7.19 3.37 -25.06
N LYS A 591 8.41 3.51 -24.52
CA LYS A 591 8.68 4.32 -23.33
C LYS A 591 8.31 5.79 -23.54
N ALA A 592 8.66 6.38 -24.68
CA ALA A 592 8.29 7.75 -25.02
C ALA A 592 6.77 7.91 -25.17
N ASN A 593 6.08 6.96 -25.82
CA ASN A 593 4.62 6.92 -25.90
C ASN A 593 3.97 6.84 -24.52
N PHE A 594 4.50 5.97 -23.66
CA PHE A 594 4.00 5.74 -22.31
C PHE A 594 4.16 7.00 -21.46
N TYR A 595 5.35 7.60 -21.48
CA TYR A 595 5.62 8.86 -20.81
C TYR A 595 4.70 9.97 -21.31
N ALA A 596 4.56 10.15 -22.63
CA ALA A 596 3.68 11.18 -23.19
C ALA A 596 2.21 11.00 -22.75
N LYS A 597 1.73 9.75 -22.69
CA LYS A 597 0.35 9.41 -22.29
C LYS A 597 0.12 9.60 -20.79
N TYR A 598 1.08 9.23 -19.95
CA TYR A 598 0.91 9.14 -18.49
C TYR A 598 1.82 10.06 -17.67
N LYS A 599 2.46 11.07 -18.27
CA LYS A 599 3.41 11.98 -17.59
C LYS A 599 2.88 12.53 -16.27
N ARG A 600 1.58 12.81 -16.19
CA ARG A 600 0.95 13.36 -14.98
C ARG A 600 1.18 12.44 -13.77
N TYR A 601 1.04 11.12 -13.95
CA TYR A 601 1.21 10.14 -12.87
C TYR A 601 2.68 9.85 -12.62
N ILE A 602 3.46 9.71 -13.70
CA ILE A 602 4.92 9.45 -13.63
C ILE A 602 5.65 10.57 -12.89
N ASP A 603 5.38 11.83 -13.23
CA ASP A 603 6.13 12.97 -12.70
C ASP A 603 5.66 13.39 -11.30
N ASN A 604 4.37 13.19 -10.99
CA ASN A 604 3.77 13.86 -9.83
C ASN A 604 3.21 12.91 -8.78
N TYR A 605 2.74 11.70 -9.15
CA TYR A 605 1.80 11.00 -8.28
C TYR A 605 1.47 9.55 -8.70
N ASP A 606 1.79 8.62 -7.80
CA ASP A 606 1.13 7.31 -7.67
C ASP A 606 0.40 7.29 -6.32
N PRO A 607 -0.92 7.04 -6.26
CA PRO A 607 -1.67 7.01 -4.99
C PRO A 607 -1.17 5.92 -4.04
N TYR A 608 -0.57 4.85 -4.53
CA TYR A 608 -0.14 3.71 -3.73
C TYR A 608 1.34 3.78 -3.33
N TYR A 609 2.07 4.82 -3.78
CA TYR A 609 3.47 5.09 -3.43
C TYR A 609 3.65 6.44 -2.74
N ASN A 610 4.09 6.39 -1.48
CA ASN A 610 4.28 7.60 -0.70
C ASN A 610 5.47 8.43 -1.24
N PRO A 611 5.35 9.76 -1.37
CA PRO A 611 6.39 10.63 -1.92
C PRO A 611 7.67 10.70 -1.07
N HIS A 612 7.68 10.22 0.17
CA HIS A 612 8.89 10.09 0.98
C HIS A 612 9.80 8.93 0.53
N PHE A 613 9.28 8.00 -0.26
CA PHE A 613 10.07 6.95 -0.88
C PHE A 613 10.72 7.43 -2.17
N ASN A 614 11.90 6.88 -2.48
CA ASN A 614 12.67 7.16 -3.67
C ASN A 614 12.02 6.53 -4.91
N ASN A 615 12.11 7.21 -6.04
CA ASN A 615 11.60 6.70 -7.31
C ASN A 615 12.75 6.19 -8.21
N LEU A 616 13.93 5.90 -7.64
CA LEU A 616 15.09 5.43 -8.40
C LEU A 616 15.16 3.91 -8.39
N PHE A 617 14.77 3.29 -7.28
CA PHE A 617 14.87 1.85 -7.04
C PHE A 617 13.52 1.29 -6.57
N GLU A 618 13.33 0.01 -6.84
CA GLU A 618 12.09 -0.74 -6.63
C GLU A 618 11.94 -1.28 -5.20
N ASN A 619 12.45 -0.54 -4.21
CA ASN A 619 12.75 -1.06 -2.88
C ASN A 619 12.19 -0.25 -1.71
N PHE A 620 11.31 0.73 -1.96
CA PHE A 620 10.74 1.58 -0.92
C PHE A 620 11.82 2.27 -0.03
N GLY A 621 13.04 2.46 -0.55
CA GLY A 621 14.07 3.22 0.14
C GLY A 621 13.68 4.69 0.28
N LEU A 622 14.14 5.38 1.32
CA LEU A 622 13.79 6.78 1.57
C LEU A 622 14.52 7.75 0.61
N LYS A 623 13.92 8.93 0.36
CA LYS A 623 14.51 10.02 -0.45
C LYS A 623 15.60 10.83 0.24
#